data_AF-A0A7J3JTG5-F1
#
_entry.id   AF-A0A7J3JTG5-F1
#
_cell.length_a   1.000
_cell.length_b   1.000
_cell.length_c   1.000
_cell.angle_alpha   90.00
_cell.angle_beta   90.00
_cell.angle_gamma   90.00
#
_symmetry.space_group_name_H-M   'P 1'
#
loop_
_entity.id
_entity.type
_entity.pdbx_description
1 polymer ?
#
loop_
_entity_poly.entity_id
_entity_poly.type
_entity_poly.pdbx_seq_one_letter_code
_entity_poly.pdbx_strand_id
1 'polypeptide(L)'
;MEKFGPEVKNLIRRLLESIPLYFDRNLTLNSDGRRLLSQLLRYLLYEHQEYRYLAREIRKNPTIENVIKLARIILSSDEINKILDIQLKGLYEYSIDSADHN
;
A
#
# COMPACT_ATOMS: atom_id res chain seq x y z
N MET A 1 13.69 -8.31 16.40
CA MET A 1 13.96 -9.06 15.14
C MET A 1 12.94 -8.62 14.12
N GLU A 2 13.38 -8.04 13.01
CA GLU A 2 12.46 -7.67 11.94
C GLU A 2 11.95 -8.94 11.25
N LYS A 3 10.63 -9.13 11.25
CA LYS A 3 9.98 -10.34 10.74
C LYS A 3 10.02 -10.45 9.21
N PHE A 4 10.24 -9.33 8.51
CA PHE A 4 10.23 -9.23 7.05
C PHE A 4 11.47 -8.47 6.56
N GLY A 5 11.97 -8.82 5.39
CA GLY A 5 13.12 -8.18 4.76
C GLY A 5 12.89 -6.71 4.40
N PRO A 6 13.98 -5.91 4.31
CA PRO A 6 13.89 -4.48 4.06
C PRO A 6 13.27 -4.16 2.69
N GLU A 7 13.45 -5.00 1.68
CA GLU A 7 12.88 -4.87 0.35
C GLU A 7 11.35 -4.94 0.38
N VAL A 8 10.81 -5.91 1.11
CA VAL A 8 9.35 -6.08 1.29
C VAL A 8 8.78 -4.84 1.97
N LYS A 9 9.42 -4.36 3.04
CA LYS A 9 9.02 -3.15 3.77
C LYS A 9 9.07 -1.89 2.90
N ASN A 10 10.15 -1.73 2.13
CA ASN A 10 10.32 -0.55 1.28
C ASN A 10 9.29 -0.51 0.15
N LEU A 11 8.98 -1.65 -0.46
CA LEU A 11 7.99 -1.70 -1.53
C LEU A 11 6.57 -1.42 -1.02
N ILE A 12 6.18 -1.95 0.13
CA ILE A 12 4.84 -1.67 0.68
C ILE A 12 4.72 -0.22 1.15
N ARG A 13 5.77 0.37 1.74
CA ARG A 13 5.77 1.81 2.08
C ARG A 13 5.60 2.67 0.84
N ARG A 14 6.34 2.40 -0.24
CA ARG A 14 6.22 3.13 -1.50
C ARG A 14 4.81 3.07 -2.11
N LEU A 15 4.10 1.94 -2.01
CA LEU A 15 2.70 1.87 -2.44
C LEU A 15 1.80 2.81 -1.64
N LEU A 16 1.99 2.85 -0.32
CA LEU A 16 1.14 3.63 0.59
C LEU A 16 1.49 5.13 0.61
N GLU A 17 2.75 5.50 0.43
CA GLU A 17 3.19 6.90 0.40
C GLU A 17 2.82 7.58 -0.93
N SER A 18 2.63 6.80 -1.99
CA SER A 18 2.29 7.29 -3.32
C SER A 18 0.93 6.77 -3.77
N ILE A 19 -0.07 6.84 -2.89
CA ILE A 19 -1.44 6.38 -3.19
C ILE A 19 -2.00 7.04 -4.47
N PRO A 20 -1.95 8.37 -4.64
CA PRO A 20 -2.49 9.02 -5.85
C PRO A 20 -1.80 8.60 -7.15
N LEU A 21 -0.57 8.06 -7.08
CA LEU A 21 0.20 7.62 -8.24
C LEU A 21 -0.12 6.18 -8.66
N TYR A 22 -0.35 5.29 -7.68
CA TYR A 22 -0.50 3.86 -7.93
C TYR A 22 -1.93 3.36 -7.90
N PHE A 23 -2.86 4.14 -7.34
CA PHE A 23 -4.27 3.81 -7.26
C PHE A 23 -5.08 4.70 -8.20
N ASP A 24 -6.05 4.08 -8.89
CA ASP A 24 -7.00 4.80 -9.71
C ASP A 24 -8.11 5.46 -8.86
N ARG A 25 -9.06 6.13 -9.53
CA ARG A 25 -10.20 6.76 -8.87
C ARG A 25 -11.12 5.78 -8.12
N ASN A 26 -11.03 4.49 -8.43
CA ASN A 26 -11.76 3.41 -7.76
C ASN A 26 -10.93 2.78 -6.63
N LEU A 27 -9.83 3.41 -6.22
CA LEU A 27 -8.92 2.94 -5.18
C LEU A 27 -8.38 1.54 -5.46
N THR A 28 -8.18 1.22 -6.73
CA THR A 28 -7.61 -0.04 -7.20
C THR A 28 -6.27 0.21 -7.87
N LEU A 29 -5.31 -0.71 -7.71
CA LEU A 29 -3.99 -0.54 -8.34
C LEU A 29 -4.09 -0.45 -9.87
N ASN A 30 -3.49 0.59 -10.42
CA ASN A 30 -3.26 0.76 -11.85
C ASN A 30 -2.13 -0.18 -12.34
N SER A 31 -1.77 -0.09 -13.63
CA SER A 31 -0.75 -0.96 -14.23
C SER A 31 0.61 -0.89 -13.54
N ASP A 32 1.05 0.30 -13.13
CA ASP A 32 2.35 0.48 -12.47
C ASP A 32 2.30 0.06 -11.01
N GLY A 33 1.20 0.35 -10.31
CA GLY A 33 0.94 -0.17 -8.97
C GLY A 33 0.94 -1.69 -8.93
N ARG A 34 0.33 -2.35 -9.93
CA ARG A 34 0.31 -3.82 -10.07
C ARG A 34 1.70 -4.40 -10.33
N ARG A 35 2.56 -3.69 -11.07
CA ARG A 35 3.96 -4.10 -11.26
C ARG A 35 4.71 -4.08 -9.93
N LEU A 36 4.55 -3.00 -9.16
CA LEU A 36 5.21 -2.85 -7.86
C LEU A 36 4.67 -3.87 -6.83
N LEU A 37 3.35 -4.10 -6.80
CA LEU A 37 2.73 -5.16 -6.00
C LEU A 37 3.26 -6.54 -6.40
N SER A 38 3.43 -6.81 -7.69
CA SER A 38 3.94 -8.10 -8.15
C SER A 38 5.37 -8.36 -7.67
N GLN A 39 6.21 -7.32 -7.64
CA GLN A 39 7.56 -7.37 -7.10
C GLN A 39 7.54 -7.58 -5.58
N LEU A 40 6.73 -6.82 -4.85
CA LEU A 40 6.52 -6.99 -3.40
C LEU A 40 6.15 -8.43 -3.07
N LEU A 41 5.13 -8.97 -3.73
CA LEU A 41 4.64 -10.32 -3.48
C LEU A 41 5.67 -11.39 -3.85
N ARG A 42 6.55 -11.13 -4.82
CA ARG A 42 7.65 -12.04 -5.14
C ARG A 42 8.63 -12.15 -3.98
N TYR A 43 9.05 -11.02 -3.41
CA TYR A 43 9.96 -11.02 -2.25
C TYR A 43 9.28 -11.59 -1.01
N LEU A 44 8.03 -11.18 -0.73
CA LEU A 44 7.25 -11.72 0.37
C LEU A 44 7.16 -13.25 0.33
N LEU A 45 6.86 -13.84 -0.84
CA LEU A 45 6.72 -15.29 -0.96
C LEU A 45 8.06 -16.03 -1.01
N TYR A 46 9.15 -15.34 -1.34
CA TYR A 46 10.50 -15.90 -1.23
C TYR A 46 10.89 -16.08 0.24
N GLU A 47 10.60 -15.08 1.07
CA GLU A 47 10.90 -15.07 2.49
C GLU A 47 9.87 -15.85 3.32
N HIS A 48 8.59 -15.74 2.97
CA HIS A 48 7.44 -16.20 3.77
C HIS A 48 6.36 -16.85 2.91
N GLN A 49 6.53 -18.15 2.66
CA GLN A 49 5.64 -18.93 1.81
C GLN A 49 4.25 -19.15 2.43
N GLU A 50 4.09 -18.94 3.74
CA GLU A 50 2.80 -19.02 4.43
C GLU A 50 1.77 -18.01 3.92
N TYR A 51 2.21 -16.90 3.31
CA TYR A 51 1.33 -15.86 2.78
C TYR A 51 0.86 -16.10 1.34
N ARG A 52 1.11 -17.28 0.74
CA ARG A 52 0.69 -17.62 -0.64
C ARG A 52 -0.78 -17.37 -0.92
N TYR A 53 -1.66 -17.78 0.00
CA TYR A 53 -3.10 -17.60 -0.16
C TYR A 53 -3.46 -16.12 -0.20
N LEU A 54 -2.98 -15.35 0.76
CA LEU A 54 -3.19 -13.91 0.84
C LEU A 54 -2.64 -13.19 -0.40
N ALA A 55 -1.42 -13.53 -0.84
CA ALA A 55 -0.80 -12.95 -2.03
C ALA A 55 -1.63 -13.17 -3.31
N ARG A 56 -2.25 -14.35 -3.44
CA ARG A 56 -3.14 -14.67 -4.56
C ARG A 56 -4.43 -13.84 -4.52
N GLU A 57 -5.02 -13.68 -3.34
CA GLU A 57 -6.23 -12.87 -3.19
C GLU A 57 -5.98 -11.39 -3.50
N ILE A 58 -4.89 -10.82 -3.00
CA ILE A 58 -4.51 -9.43 -3.29
C ILE A 58 -4.20 -9.22 -4.77
N ARG A 59 -3.55 -10.19 -5.44
CA ARG A 59 -3.33 -10.11 -6.90
C ARG A 59 -4.64 -10.05 -7.70
N LYS A 60 -5.66 -10.80 -7.27
CA LYS A 60 -6.97 -10.81 -7.93
C LYS A 60 -7.74 -9.54 -7.67
N ASN A 61 -7.66 -9.02 -6.45
CA ASN A 61 -8.39 -7.82 -6.04
C ASN A 61 -7.44 -6.80 -5.38
N PRO A 62 -6.65 -6.05 -6.17
CA PRO A 62 -5.61 -5.16 -5.66
C PRO A 62 -6.17 -3.80 -5.22
N THR A 63 -7.12 -3.79 -4.29
CA THR A 63 -7.69 -2.56 -3.72
C THR A 63 -6.79 -1.99 -2.63
N ILE A 64 -6.94 -0.70 -2.35
CA ILE A 64 -6.23 -0.03 -1.26
C ILE A 64 -6.44 -0.73 0.08
N GLU A 65 -7.66 -1.21 0.35
CA GLU A 65 -7.97 -1.92 1.59
C GLU A 65 -7.17 -3.23 1.71
N ASN A 66 -7.05 -3.98 0.62
CA ASN A 66 -6.30 -5.22 0.59
C ASN A 66 -4.79 -4.98 0.70
N VAL A 67 -4.29 -3.88 0.12
CA VAL A 67 -2.89 -3.45 0.28
C VAL A 67 -2.62 -3.01 1.72
N ILE A 68 -3.53 -2.27 2.37
CA ILE A 68 -3.41 -1.88 3.79
C ILE A 68 -3.44 -3.11 4.70
N LYS A 69 -4.32 -4.08 4.44
CA LYS A 69 -4.33 -5.35 5.19
C LYS A 69 -2.99 -6.06 5.11
N LEU A 70 -2.37 -6.08 3.92
CA LEU A 70 -1.03 -6.63 3.75
C LEU A 70 0.03 -5.81 4.50
N ALA A 71 -0.06 -4.48 4.45
CA ALA A 71 0.86 -3.60 5.16
C ALA A 71 0.82 -3.83 6.67
N ARG A 72 -0.38 -4.06 7.26
CA ARG A 72 -0.56 -4.40 8.69
C ARG A 72 0.12 -5.69 9.13
N ILE A 73 0.43 -6.57 8.19
CA ILE A 73 1.19 -7.79 8.47
C ILE A 73 2.69 -7.50 8.45
N ILE A 74 3.14 -6.62 7.54
CA ILE A 74 4.55 -6.39 7.21
C ILE A 74 5.20 -5.30 8.09
N LEU A 75 4.47 -4.21 8.31
CA LEU A 75 4.92 -3.01 9.02
C LEU A 75 4.33 -2.96 10.43
N SER A 76 4.97 -2.19 11.30
CA SER A 76 4.41 -1.89 12.62
C SER A 76 3.20 -0.96 12.53
N SER A 77 2.28 -1.08 13.50
CA SER A 77 1.08 -0.22 13.57
C SER A 77 1.42 1.27 13.54
N ASP A 78 2.48 1.69 14.24
CA ASP A 78 2.96 3.07 14.24
C ASP A 78 3.39 3.57 12.85
N GLU A 79 4.10 2.74 12.09
CA GLU A 79 4.54 3.11 10.73
C GLU A 79 3.34 3.32 9.81
N ILE A 80 2.36 2.42 9.89
CA ILE A 80 1.16 2.47 9.06
C ILE A 80 0.31 3.69 9.42
N ASN A 81 0.08 3.92 10.71
CA ASN A 81 -0.68 5.06 11.18
C ASN A 81 -0.04 6.37 10.75
N LYS A 82 1.29 6.47 10.80
CA LYS A 82 2.02 7.65 10.34
C LYS A 82 1.82 7.89 8.83
N ILE A 83 1.94 6.85 8.01
CA ILE A 83 1.73 6.98 6.57
C ILE A 83 0.28 7.37 6.26
N LEU A 84 -0.70 6.71 6.89
CA LEU A 84 -2.11 7.00 6.67
C LEU A 84 -2.50 8.40 7.16
N ASP A 85 -1.98 8.87 8.30
CA ASP A 85 -2.23 10.23 8.81
C ASP A 85 -1.74 11.29 7.82
N ILE A 86 -0.54 11.11 7.24
CA ILE A 86 0.00 12.01 6.20
C ILE A 86 -0.91 12.02 4.97
N GLN A 87 -1.32 10.84 4.48
CA GLN A 87 -2.13 10.74 3.28
C GLN A 87 -3.56 11.28 3.50
N LEU A 88 -4.14 11.05 4.68
CA LEU A 88 -5.45 11.60 5.06
C LEU A 88 -5.39 13.12 5.22
N LYS A 89 -4.37 13.66 5.89
CA LYS A 89 -4.17 15.12 5.98
C LYS A 89 -4.02 15.75 4.61
N GLY A 90 -3.23 15.14 3.72
CA GLY A 90 -3.11 15.60 2.33
C GLY A 90 -4.42 15.60 1.56
N LEU A 91 -5.32 14.62 1.80
CA LEU A 91 -6.66 14.58 1.20
C LEU A 91 -7.60 15.64 1.79
N TYR A 92 -7.50 15.92 3.09
CA TYR A 92 -8.29 16.97 3.75
C TYR A 92 -7.83 18.37 3.32
N GLU A 93 -6.52 18.65 3.29
CA GLU A 93 -5.98 19.93 2.79
C GLU A 93 -6.36 20.17 1.32
N TYR A 94 -6.21 19.15 0.45
CA TYR A 94 -6.64 19.24 -0.95
C TYR A 94 -8.13 19.58 -1.11
N SER A 95 -8.99 19.03 -0.24
CA SER A 95 -10.44 19.26 -0.30
C SER A 95 -10.84 20.66 0.16
N ILE A 96 -10.06 21.28 1.06
CA ILE A 96 -10.26 22.66 1.53
C ILE A 96 -9.80 23.63 0.42
N ASP A 97 -8.60 23.45 -0.14
CA ASP A 97 -8.08 24.30 -1.23
C ASP A 97 -8.95 24.27 -2.50
N SER A 98 -9.62 23.15 -2.77
CA SER A 98 -10.55 22.99 -3.90
C SER A 98 -11.91 23.67 -3.67
N ALA A 99 -12.25 24.03 -2.42
CA ALA A 99 -13.52 24.64 -2.04
C ALA A 99 -13.45 26.17 -1.96
N ASP A 100 -12.25 26.75 -1.85
CA ASP A 100 -12.01 28.20 -1.75
C ASP A 100 -11.89 28.91 -3.12
N HIS A 101 -12.13 28.22 -4.24
CA HIS A 101 -12.03 28.76 -5.61
C HIS A 101 -13.36 28.84 -6.39
N ASN A 102 -14.51 28.92 -5.71
CA ASN A 102 -15.82 29.11 -6.37
C ASN A 102 -16.61 30.29 -5.79
#